data_AF-A0A6G0VUG5-F1
#
_entry.id   AF-A0A6G0VUG5-F1
#
_cell.length_a   1.000
_cell.length_b   1.000
_cell.length_c   1.000
_cell.angle_alpha   90.00
_cell.angle_beta   90.00
_cell.angle_gamma   90.00
#
_symmetry.space_group_name_H-M   'P 1'
#
loop_
_entity.id
_entity.type
_entity.pdbx_description
1 polymer ?
#
loop_
_entity_poly.entity_id
_entity_poly.type
_entity_poly.pdbx_seq_one_letter_code
_entity_poly.pdbx_strand_id
1 'polypeptide(L)'
;MPEPNREKWIEISELFYKKTNFPNCLGSIDGKHIRCRNPNNSGSLFYNHKKYFSIVLMAVVDANLNFVFIDVGAYGREADSNVFRNSIFGKKLYTNQLQIPDPISLPLTENNLQPFVFVADEAFGLHTNLLRPYPGRGLNNIRRIFNYRLSRARRTVECAFGVLANKWNVLHTTIIVEPDFCDHIIKACCVLHNFVRKRDGCNYDEDVADTAYINNLDDFQAHGRLLNRNGMEIRDNFANYFINQGAVPFQYRTTL
;
A
#
# COMPACT_ATOMS: atom_id res chain seq x y z
N MET A 1 5.55 14.99 -4.89
CA MET A 1 5.26 14.17 -6.09
C MET A 1 4.10 14.83 -6.81
N PRO A 2 4.08 14.84 -8.16
CA PRO A 2 2.94 15.42 -8.88
C PRO A 2 1.68 14.63 -8.55
N GLU A 3 0.58 15.34 -8.28
CA GLU A 3 -0.71 14.71 -8.03
C GLU A 3 -1.22 14.06 -9.33
N PRO A 4 -1.59 12.77 -9.33
CA PRO A 4 -2.08 12.12 -10.55
C PRO A 4 -3.41 12.70 -11.00
N ASN A 5 -3.54 12.93 -12.31
CA ASN A 5 -4.81 13.22 -12.97
C ASN A 5 -5.52 11.91 -13.39
N ARG A 6 -6.69 12.04 -14.01
CA ARG A 6 -7.51 10.91 -14.46
C ARG A 6 -6.75 9.97 -15.39
N GLU A 7 -6.03 10.51 -16.37
CA GLU A 7 -5.24 9.72 -17.33
C GLU A 7 -4.14 8.94 -16.60
N LYS A 8 -3.45 9.60 -15.66
CA LYS A 8 -2.38 8.93 -14.90
C LYS A 8 -2.90 7.81 -14.03
N TRP A 9 -4.09 7.94 -13.45
CA TRP A 9 -4.74 6.86 -12.71
C TRP A 9 -5.07 5.65 -13.60
N ILE A 10 -5.52 5.89 -14.84
CA ILE A 10 -5.77 4.83 -15.81
C ILE A 10 -4.46 4.09 -16.12
N GLU A 11 -3.38 4.82 -16.44
CA GLU A 11 -2.06 4.20 -16.70
C GLU A 11 -1.58 3.32 -15.53
N ILE A 12 -1.72 3.82 -14.30
CA ILE A 12 -1.33 3.06 -13.10
C ILE A 12 -2.16 1.79 -12.99
N SER A 13 -3.47 1.89 -13.25
CA SER A 13 -4.39 0.75 -13.16
C SER A 13 -4.08 -0.36 -14.18
N GLU A 14 -3.76 0.01 -15.41
CA GLU A 14 -3.40 -0.92 -16.48
C GLU A 14 -2.09 -1.64 -16.13
N LEU A 15 -1.12 -0.89 -15.61
CA LEU A 15 0.16 -1.45 -15.18
C LEU A 15 -0.02 -2.42 -14.01
N PHE A 16 -0.84 -2.09 -13.02
CA PHE A 16 -1.18 -2.99 -11.92
C PHE A 16 -1.81 -4.27 -12.42
N TYR A 17 -2.79 -4.17 -13.33
CA TYR A 17 -3.43 -5.34 -13.89
C TYR A 17 -2.42 -6.22 -14.65
N LYS A 18 -1.54 -5.61 -15.46
CA LYS A 18 -0.51 -6.33 -16.20
C LYS A 18 0.45 -7.11 -15.30
N LYS A 19 0.88 -6.53 -14.17
CA LYS A 19 1.90 -7.14 -13.30
C LYS A 19 1.36 -8.03 -12.18
N THR A 20 0.21 -7.66 -11.63
CA THR A 20 -0.34 -8.30 -10.42
C THR A 20 -1.62 -9.08 -10.72
N ASN A 21 -2.21 -8.87 -11.90
CA ASN A 21 -3.53 -9.34 -12.31
C ASN A 21 -4.68 -8.81 -11.41
N PHE A 22 -4.45 -7.74 -10.66
CA PHE A 22 -5.48 -7.05 -9.91
C PHE A 22 -6.04 -5.90 -10.75
N PRO A 23 -7.28 -5.99 -11.27
CA PRO A 23 -7.85 -4.96 -12.15
C PRO A 23 -8.21 -3.71 -11.35
N ASN A 24 -8.32 -2.57 -12.04
CA ASN A 24 -8.76 -1.29 -11.48
C ASN A 24 -7.96 -0.83 -10.23
N CYS A 25 -6.75 -1.35 -10.00
CA CYS A 25 -5.92 -1.04 -8.83
C CYS A 25 -5.08 0.22 -9.08
N LEU A 26 -5.26 1.26 -8.26
CA LEU A 26 -4.57 2.54 -8.40
C LEU A 26 -3.28 2.64 -7.58
N GLY A 27 -3.01 1.66 -6.73
CA GLY A 27 -1.89 1.73 -5.80
C GLY A 27 -2.04 0.78 -4.63
N SER A 28 -0.91 0.39 -4.08
CA SER A 28 -0.84 -0.24 -2.76
C SER A 28 -0.47 0.80 -1.71
N ILE A 29 -1.08 0.70 -0.53
CA ILE A 29 -0.90 1.63 0.59
C ILE A 29 -0.35 0.87 1.78
N ASP A 30 0.71 1.41 2.37
CA ASP A 30 1.28 0.90 3.62
C ASP A 30 2.12 1.99 4.32
N GLY A 31 2.34 1.78 5.62
CA GLY A 31 3.24 2.57 6.45
C GLY A 31 4.60 1.89 6.64
N LYS A 32 5.66 2.68 6.70
CA LYS A 32 7.01 2.23 7.08
C LYS A 32 7.52 3.02 8.27
N HIS A 33 7.86 2.32 9.34
CA HIS A 33 8.62 2.90 10.44
C HIS A 33 10.10 3.09 10.02
N ILE A 34 10.57 4.33 10.03
CA ILE A 34 11.98 4.70 9.86
C ILE A 34 12.57 5.00 11.23
N ARG A 35 13.68 4.35 11.58
CA ARG A 35 14.35 4.53 12.88
C ARG A 35 14.88 5.97 13.02
N CYS A 36 14.52 6.64 14.09
CA CYS A 36 15.02 7.96 14.44
C CYS A 36 15.61 7.97 15.84
N ARG A 37 16.47 8.95 16.11
CA ARG A 37 16.91 9.25 17.48
C ARG A 37 15.70 9.58 18.33
N ASN A 38 15.72 9.17 19.61
CA ASN A 38 14.75 9.63 20.60
C ASN A 38 14.76 11.16 20.69
N PRO A 39 13.69 11.86 20.30
CA PRO A 39 13.66 13.31 20.36
C PRO A 39 13.53 13.79 21.81
N ASN A 40 14.23 14.86 22.15
CA ASN A 40 14.23 15.42 23.51
C ASN A 40 12.79 15.80 23.92
N ASN A 41 12.44 15.50 25.18
CA ASN A 41 11.12 15.80 25.76
C ASN A 41 9.91 15.22 24.99
N SER A 42 10.11 14.23 24.13
CA SER A 42 9.02 13.59 23.36
C SER A 42 8.29 12.47 24.09
N GLY A 43 8.80 12.09 25.27
CA GLY A 43 8.31 10.95 26.04
C GLY A 43 8.34 9.67 25.22
N SER A 44 7.16 9.20 24.83
CA SER A 44 6.99 7.95 24.09
C SER A 44 6.15 8.09 22.82
N LEU A 45 5.99 9.33 22.32
CA LEU A 45 5.29 9.64 21.07
C LEU A 45 5.90 8.88 19.88
N PHE A 46 7.22 8.93 19.73
CA PHE A 46 7.92 8.25 18.64
C PHE A 46 8.17 6.76 18.91
N TYR A 47 7.84 6.26 20.10
CA TYR A 47 8.13 4.89 20.50
C TYR A 47 7.05 3.93 19.98
N ASN A 48 7.43 3.03 19.09
CA ASN A 48 6.51 2.14 18.39
C ASN A 48 6.32 0.78 19.10
N HIS A 49 5.41 -0.03 18.56
CA HIS A 49 5.11 -1.37 19.05
C HIS A 49 6.30 -2.35 18.95
N LYS A 50 7.23 -2.11 18.01
CA LYS A 50 8.48 -2.86 17.82
C LYS A 50 9.63 -2.41 18.74
N LYS A 51 9.32 -1.59 19.77
CA LYS A 51 10.25 -1.20 20.84
C LYS A 51 11.41 -0.30 20.39
N TYR A 52 11.22 0.53 19.35
CA TYR A 52 12.19 1.56 18.96
C TYR A 52 11.51 2.89 18.61
N PHE A 53 12.31 3.97 18.58
CA PHE A 53 11.84 5.30 18.17
C PHE A 53 11.80 5.41 16.65
N SER A 54 10.67 5.87 16.10
CA SER A 54 10.48 5.94 14.66
C SER A 54 9.59 7.08 14.22
N ILE A 55 9.82 7.49 12.98
CA ILE A 55 8.93 8.33 12.19
C ILE A 55 8.25 7.44 11.16
N VAL A 56 6.95 7.64 10.95
CA VAL A 56 6.19 6.90 9.94
C VAL A 56 6.31 7.60 8.58
N LEU A 57 6.72 6.82 7.57
CA LEU A 57 6.55 7.12 6.16
C LEU A 57 5.30 6.39 5.68
N MET A 58 4.21 7.11 5.43
CA MET A 58 3.01 6.58 4.78
C MET A 58 3.15 6.76 3.28
N ALA A 59 2.87 5.72 2.48
CA ALA A 59 3.07 5.78 1.04
C ALA A 59 1.94 5.14 0.23
N VAL A 60 1.74 5.66 -0.98
CA VAL A 60 1.00 4.99 -2.05
C VAL A 60 1.98 4.67 -3.16
N VAL A 61 2.01 3.42 -3.62
CA VAL A 61 3.02 2.93 -4.56
C VAL A 61 2.36 2.31 -5.80
N ASP A 62 2.95 2.57 -6.98
CA ASP A 62 2.52 1.97 -8.23
C ASP A 62 3.13 0.57 -8.48
N ALA A 63 2.68 -0.15 -9.50
CA ALA A 63 3.23 -1.47 -9.84
C ALA A 63 4.67 -1.42 -10.43
N ASN A 64 5.23 -0.24 -10.67
CA ASN A 64 6.65 -0.04 -10.97
C ASN A 64 7.46 0.27 -9.72
N LEU A 65 6.88 0.15 -8.51
CA LEU A 65 7.51 0.49 -7.23
C LEU A 65 7.87 1.98 -7.11
N ASN A 66 7.24 2.85 -7.90
CA ASN A 66 7.37 4.30 -7.72
C ASN A 66 6.39 4.76 -6.65
N PHE A 67 6.84 5.71 -5.84
CA PHE A 67 5.98 6.41 -4.92
C PHE A 67 5.08 7.38 -5.70
N VAL A 68 3.77 7.16 -5.62
CA VAL A 68 2.74 8.05 -6.16
C VAL A 68 2.45 9.17 -5.17
N PHE A 69 2.41 8.82 -3.88
CA PHE A 69 2.23 9.73 -2.76
C PHE A 69 3.09 9.30 -1.58
N ILE A 70 3.57 10.27 -0.81
CA ILE A 70 4.22 10.06 0.48
C ILE A 70 3.71 11.09 1.49
N ASP A 71 3.60 10.68 2.74
CA ASP A 71 3.46 11.55 3.91
C ASP A 71 4.47 11.10 4.97
N VAL A 72 5.23 12.04 5.54
CA VAL A 72 6.33 11.75 6.47
C VAL A 72 6.25 12.72 7.63
N GLY A 73 6.43 12.18 8.83
CA GLY A 73 6.48 12.96 10.07
C GLY A 73 5.54 12.46 11.15
N ALA A 74 4.68 11.47 10.85
CA ALA A 74 3.78 10.92 11.86
C ALA A 74 4.57 10.17 12.95
N TYR A 75 4.08 10.26 14.19
CA TYR A 75 4.74 9.65 15.33
C TYR A 75 4.71 8.13 15.26
N GLY A 76 5.79 7.47 15.68
CA GLY A 76 5.92 6.01 15.66
C GLY A 76 4.89 5.23 16.49
N ARG A 77 4.19 5.88 17.43
CA ARG A 77 3.07 5.26 18.17
C ARG A 77 1.77 5.19 17.36
N GLU A 78 1.59 6.09 16.40
CA GLU A 78 0.34 6.20 15.65
C GLU A 78 0.10 4.96 14.79
N ALA A 79 -1.15 4.51 14.73
CA ALA A 79 -1.55 3.41 13.86
C ALA A 79 -1.66 3.87 12.40
N ASP A 80 -1.32 3.00 11.45
CA ASP A 80 -1.31 3.31 10.02
C ASP A 80 -2.64 3.87 9.51
N SER A 81 -3.78 3.36 10.01
CA SER A 81 -5.09 3.90 9.67
C SER A 81 -5.30 5.34 10.10
N ASN A 82 -4.81 5.73 11.28
CA ASN A 82 -4.90 7.11 11.77
C ASN A 82 -3.98 8.02 10.97
N VAL A 83 -2.74 7.60 10.73
CA VAL A 83 -1.77 8.35 9.91
C VAL A 83 -2.36 8.58 8.52
N PHE A 84 -2.84 7.52 7.88
CA PHE A 84 -3.43 7.61 6.55
C PHE A 84 -4.66 8.51 6.52
N ARG A 85 -5.61 8.35 7.44
CA ARG A 85 -6.83 9.16 7.48
C ARG A 85 -6.54 10.65 7.65
N ASN A 86 -5.49 10.99 8.38
CA ASN A 86 -5.12 12.38 8.62
C ASN A 86 -4.21 12.99 7.54
N SER A 87 -3.58 12.15 6.72
CA SER A 87 -2.78 12.56 5.56
C SER A 87 -3.62 13.33 4.53
N ILE A 88 -2.94 14.16 3.73
CA ILE A 88 -3.58 14.91 2.64
C ILE A 88 -4.26 13.94 1.65
N PHE A 89 -3.59 12.82 1.33
CA PHE A 89 -4.12 11.83 0.42
C PHE A 89 -5.36 11.13 0.97
N GLY A 90 -5.32 10.65 2.21
CA GLY A 90 -6.46 10.00 2.84
C GLY A 90 -7.67 10.93 2.95
N LYS A 91 -7.46 12.21 3.32
CA LYS A 91 -8.51 13.22 3.30
C LYS A 91 -9.13 13.36 1.91
N LYS A 92 -8.33 13.53 0.87
CA LYS A 92 -8.81 13.64 -0.53
C LYS A 92 -9.50 12.37 -1.02
N LEU A 93 -9.04 11.19 -0.60
CA LEU A 93 -9.68 9.91 -0.94
C LEU A 93 -11.09 9.84 -0.36
N TYR A 94 -11.25 10.18 0.92
CA TYR A 94 -12.54 10.12 1.60
C TYR A 94 -13.51 11.24 1.24
N THR A 95 -13.01 12.33 0.64
CA THR A 95 -13.84 13.45 0.13
C THR A 95 -14.00 13.46 -1.39
N ASN A 96 -13.57 12.40 -2.10
CA ASN A 96 -13.65 12.27 -3.56
C ASN A 96 -12.92 13.38 -4.34
N GLN A 97 -11.77 13.84 -3.85
CA GLN A 97 -10.97 14.93 -4.44
C GLN A 97 -9.71 14.45 -5.20
N LEU A 98 -9.56 13.14 -5.41
CA LEU A 98 -8.39 12.55 -6.08
C LEU A 98 -8.51 12.43 -7.61
N GLN A 99 -9.58 12.93 -8.22
CA GLN A 99 -9.83 12.81 -9.67
C GLN A 99 -9.78 11.34 -10.17
N ILE A 100 -10.24 10.40 -9.33
CA ILE A 100 -10.34 8.99 -9.68
C ILE A 100 -11.30 8.85 -10.87
N PRO A 101 -10.96 8.05 -11.91
CA PRO A 101 -11.84 7.85 -13.05
C PRO A 101 -13.18 7.21 -12.66
N ASP A 102 -14.20 7.41 -13.49
CA ASP A 102 -15.50 6.76 -13.31
C ASP A 102 -15.36 5.23 -13.32
N PRO A 103 -16.20 4.49 -12.57
CA PRO A 103 -16.20 3.03 -12.57
C PRO A 103 -16.27 2.42 -13.97
N ILE A 104 -15.52 1.33 -14.18
CA ILE A 104 -15.52 0.56 -15.44
C ILE A 104 -15.77 -0.92 -15.17
N SER A 105 -16.25 -1.65 -16.17
CA SER A 105 -16.38 -3.10 -16.07
C SER A 105 -15.02 -3.76 -15.83
N LEU A 106 -14.98 -4.76 -14.97
CA LEU A 106 -13.79 -5.58 -14.82
C LEU A 106 -13.52 -6.35 -16.12
N PRO A 107 -12.25 -6.72 -16.42
CA PRO A 107 -11.92 -7.46 -17.63
C PRO A 107 -12.79 -8.71 -17.82
N LEU A 108 -13.24 -8.97 -19.05
CA LEU A 108 -14.08 -10.12 -19.38
C LEU A 108 -15.45 -10.16 -18.66
N THR A 109 -15.91 -9.05 -18.07
CA THR A 109 -17.25 -8.93 -17.47
C THR A 109 -18.13 -7.95 -18.24
N GLU A 110 -19.43 -8.23 -18.31
CA GLU A 110 -20.43 -7.35 -18.92
C GLU A 110 -21.31 -6.72 -17.84
N ASN A 111 -21.64 -5.44 -18.00
CA ASN A 111 -22.60 -4.69 -17.16
C ASN A 111 -22.35 -4.70 -15.64
N ASN A 112 -21.12 -4.98 -15.20
CA ASN A 112 -20.72 -4.96 -13.80
C ASN A 112 -19.65 -3.89 -13.57
N LEU A 113 -20.08 -2.63 -13.50
CA LEU A 113 -19.18 -1.49 -13.25
C LEU A 113 -18.58 -1.58 -11.85
N GLN A 114 -17.26 -1.57 -11.76
CA GLN A 114 -16.53 -1.58 -10.51
C GLN A 114 -15.65 -0.35 -10.40
N PRO A 115 -15.57 0.29 -9.21
CA PRO A 115 -14.75 1.46 -9.03
C PRO A 115 -13.27 1.11 -9.14
N PHE A 116 -12.46 2.15 -9.35
CA PHE A 116 -11.03 2.06 -9.12
C PHE A 116 -10.71 2.08 -7.63
N VAL A 117 -9.78 1.23 -7.21
CA VAL A 117 -9.51 0.93 -5.80
C VAL A 117 -8.02 0.99 -5.49
N PHE A 118 -7.70 1.36 -4.26
CA PHE A 118 -6.40 1.13 -3.65
C PHE A 118 -6.45 -0.15 -2.82
N VAL A 119 -5.31 -0.81 -2.63
CA VAL A 119 -5.19 -2.01 -1.77
C VAL A 119 -4.33 -1.72 -0.55
N ALA A 120 -4.77 -2.16 0.62
CA ALA A 120 -4.05 -1.97 1.88
C ALA A 120 -4.23 -3.19 2.80
N ASP A 121 -3.48 -3.25 3.91
CA ASP A 121 -3.63 -4.35 4.87
C ASP A 121 -4.87 -4.17 5.74
N GLU A 122 -5.03 -5.09 6.69
CA GLU A 122 -6.15 -5.11 7.61
C GLU A 122 -6.20 -3.94 8.61
N ALA A 123 -5.09 -3.24 8.86
CA ALA A 123 -5.04 -2.09 9.75
C ALA A 123 -5.82 -0.90 9.20
N PHE A 124 -6.03 -0.84 7.87
CA PHE A 124 -6.76 0.24 7.19
C PHE A 124 -8.27 0.01 7.22
N GLY A 125 -9.04 1.11 7.15
CA GLY A 125 -10.50 1.05 7.05
C GLY A 125 -10.98 0.69 5.65
N LEU A 126 -12.00 -0.18 5.55
CA LEU A 126 -12.61 -0.53 4.27
C LEU A 126 -13.42 0.66 3.71
N HIS A 127 -13.20 1.01 2.45
CA HIS A 127 -13.87 2.11 1.74
C HIS A 127 -14.24 1.70 0.32
N THR A 128 -15.07 2.49 -0.37
CA THR A 128 -15.44 2.24 -1.78
C THR A 128 -14.22 2.17 -2.70
N ASN A 129 -13.20 2.98 -2.41
CA ASN A 129 -11.96 3.05 -3.18
C ASN A 129 -10.76 2.50 -2.38
N LEU A 130 -10.96 1.79 -1.26
CA LEU A 130 -9.87 1.19 -0.47
C LEU A 130 -10.26 -0.21 0.00
N LEU A 131 -9.62 -1.22 -0.58
CA LEU A 131 -9.84 -2.62 -0.25
C LEU A 131 -8.81 -3.12 0.76
N ARG A 132 -9.27 -3.99 1.65
CA ARG A 132 -8.46 -4.68 2.66
C ARG A 132 -8.85 -6.17 2.71
N PRO A 133 -7.98 -7.07 3.18
CA PRO A 133 -8.29 -8.50 3.22
C PRO A 133 -9.53 -8.80 4.08
N TYR A 134 -10.17 -9.94 3.81
CA TYR A 134 -11.12 -10.53 4.74
C TYR A 134 -10.38 -10.97 6.02
N PRO A 135 -10.98 -10.80 7.21
CA PRO A 135 -10.38 -11.28 8.46
C PRO A 135 -10.08 -12.79 8.41
N GLY A 136 -8.94 -13.21 8.96
CA GLY A 136 -8.40 -14.57 8.80
C GLY A 136 -9.23 -15.73 9.38
N ARG A 137 -10.21 -15.47 10.26
CA ARG A 137 -11.01 -16.54 10.89
C ARG A 137 -12.13 -17.03 9.96
N GLY A 138 -12.15 -18.33 9.67
CA GLY A 138 -13.24 -18.98 8.92
C GLY A 138 -13.31 -18.57 7.45
N LEU A 139 -12.16 -18.34 6.80
CA LEU A 139 -12.10 -17.98 5.39
C LEU A 139 -12.59 -19.14 4.51
N ASN A 140 -13.65 -18.90 3.73
CA ASN A 140 -14.02 -19.78 2.64
C ASN A 140 -13.05 -19.62 1.45
N ASN A 141 -13.16 -20.50 0.45
CA ASN A 141 -12.24 -20.50 -0.69
C ASN A 141 -12.23 -19.17 -1.47
N ILE A 142 -13.40 -18.52 -1.62
CA ILE A 142 -13.56 -17.24 -2.32
C ILE A 142 -12.74 -16.15 -1.60
N ARG A 143 -12.93 -16.03 -0.29
CA ARG A 143 -12.22 -15.04 0.53
C ARG A 143 -10.72 -15.32 0.62
N ARG A 144 -10.32 -16.59 0.67
CA ARG A 144 -8.90 -17.00 0.65
C ARG A 144 -8.23 -16.58 -0.66
N ILE A 145 -8.86 -16.85 -1.80
CA ILE A 145 -8.35 -16.43 -3.12
C ILE A 145 -8.28 -14.91 -3.20
N PHE A 146 -9.32 -14.19 -2.77
CA PHE A 146 -9.27 -12.74 -2.72
C PHE A 146 -8.10 -12.23 -1.86
N ASN A 147 -7.93 -12.73 -0.63
CA ASN A 147 -6.83 -12.33 0.25
C ASN A 147 -5.47 -12.57 -0.40
N TYR A 148 -5.29 -13.72 -1.05
CA TYR A 148 -4.07 -14.03 -1.79
C TYR A 148 -3.81 -13.04 -2.93
N ARG A 149 -4.83 -12.75 -3.74
CA ARG A 149 -4.75 -11.78 -4.85
C ARG A 149 -4.44 -10.37 -4.37
N LEU A 150 -5.10 -9.94 -3.29
CA LEU A 150 -4.85 -8.66 -2.65
C LEU A 150 -3.42 -8.59 -2.09
N SER A 151 -2.96 -9.61 -1.37
CA SER A 151 -1.60 -9.68 -0.82
C SER A 151 -0.54 -9.58 -1.92
N ARG A 152 -0.74 -10.25 -3.07
CA ARG A 152 0.14 -10.12 -4.23
C ARG A 152 0.21 -8.69 -4.78
N ALA A 153 -0.93 -8.00 -4.90
CA ALA A 153 -0.95 -6.61 -5.34
C ALA A 153 -0.28 -5.69 -4.31
N ARG A 154 -0.55 -5.92 -3.02
CA ARG A 154 0.03 -5.20 -1.88
C ARG A 154 1.54 -5.30 -1.80
N ARG A 155 2.11 -6.46 -2.17
CA ARG A 155 3.55 -6.69 -2.15
C ARG A 155 4.35 -5.56 -2.83
N THR A 156 3.77 -4.87 -3.81
CA THR A 156 4.38 -3.70 -4.47
C THR A 156 4.86 -2.60 -3.49
N VAL A 157 4.08 -2.21 -2.47
CA VAL A 157 4.54 -1.17 -1.51
C VAL A 157 5.63 -1.69 -0.59
N GLU A 158 5.53 -2.95 -0.15
CA GLU A 158 6.56 -3.61 0.65
C GLU A 158 7.89 -3.71 -0.12
N CYS A 159 7.84 -4.10 -1.39
CA CYS A 159 9.00 -4.14 -2.28
C CYS A 159 9.61 -2.75 -2.47
N ALA A 160 8.78 -1.73 -2.72
CA ALA A 160 9.26 -0.36 -2.88
C ALA A 160 10.00 0.13 -1.63
N PHE A 161 9.50 -0.19 -0.44
CA PHE A 161 10.17 0.10 0.82
C PHE A 161 11.48 -0.67 1.00
N GLY A 162 11.55 -1.93 0.59
CA GLY A 162 12.78 -2.73 0.61
C GLY A 162 13.84 -2.16 -0.33
N VAL A 163 13.47 -1.89 -1.59
CA VAL A 163 14.37 -1.30 -2.60
C VAL A 163 14.84 0.09 -2.15
N LEU A 164 13.95 0.92 -1.61
CA LEU A 164 14.30 2.24 -1.06
C LEU A 164 15.37 2.12 0.03
N ALA A 165 15.16 1.24 1.02
CA ALA A 165 16.10 1.07 2.13
C ALA A 165 17.44 0.49 1.68
N ASN A 166 17.43 -0.49 0.77
CA ASN A 166 18.65 -1.11 0.23
C ASN A 166 19.48 -0.15 -0.62
N LYS A 167 18.85 0.78 -1.34
CA LYS A 167 19.56 1.79 -2.12
C LYS A 167 20.10 2.92 -1.23
N TRP A 168 19.36 3.29 -0.19
CA TRP A 168 19.71 4.38 0.71
C TRP A 168 19.98 3.86 2.13
N ASN A 169 21.22 3.39 2.35
CA ASN A 169 21.65 2.78 3.62
C ASN A 169 21.40 3.64 4.87
N VAL A 170 21.23 4.96 4.73
CA VAL A 170 20.82 5.85 5.83
C VAL A 170 19.51 5.37 6.51
N LEU A 171 18.62 4.71 5.76
CA LEU A 171 17.34 4.19 6.24
C LEU A 171 17.44 2.87 7.01
N HIS A 172 18.58 2.17 6.95
CA HIS A 172 18.83 0.92 7.68
C HIS A 172 19.28 1.15 9.14
N THR A 173 19.76 2.36 9.43
CA THR A 173 20.27 2.72 10.75
C THR A 173 19.41 3.79 11.41
N THR A 174 19.63 4.03 12.69
CA THR A 174 18.98 5.12 13.40
C THR A 174 19.49 6.45 12.85
N ILE A 175 18.60 7.27 12.29
CA ILE A 175 18.96 8.60 11.81
C ILE A 175 19.15 9.52 13.03
N ILE A 176 20.38 10.00 13.23
CA ILE A 176 20.80 10.76 14.42
C ILE A 176 20.69 12.27 14.16
N VAL A 177 19.48 12.72 13.84
CA VAL A 177 19.15 14.14 13.62
C VAL A 177 17.80 14.46 14.26
N GLU A 178 17.46 15.74 14.37
CA GLU A 178 16.13 16.16 14.85
C GLU A 178 15.02 15.69 13.89
N PRO A 179 13.81 15.38 14.40
CA PRO A 179 12.72 14.80 13.59
C PRO A 179 12.41 15.57 12.31
N ASP A 180 12.34 16.89 12.37
CA ASP A 180 12.04 17.73 11.21
C ASP A 180 13.08 17.54 10.09
N PHE A 181 14.36 17.39 10.44
CA PHE A 181 15.40 17.14 9.43
C PHE A 181 15.39 15.69 8.94
N CYS A 182 15.03 14.74 9.81
CA CYS A 182 14.82 13.35 9.44
C CYS A 182 13.73 13.22 8.35
N ASP A 183 12.64 13.98 8.46
CA ASP A 183 11.59 14.03 7.45
C ASP A 183 12.11 14.46 6.08
N HIS A 184 12.99 15.47 6.05
CA HIS A 184 13.60 15.95 4.81
C HIS A 184 14.50 14.88 4.17
N ILE A 185 15.28 14.14 4.98
CA ILE A 185 16.10 13.02 4.49
C ILE A 185 15.22 11.95 3.87
N ILE A 186 14.15 11.52 4.56
CA ILE A 186 13.23 10.48 4.08
C ILE A 186 12.54 10.93 2.78
N LYS A 187 12.05 12.18 2.73
CA LYS A 187 11.43 12.77 1.52
C LYS A 187 12.42 12.79 0.36
N ALA A 188 13.67 13.21 0.59
CA ALA A 188 14.71 13.22 -0.43
C ALA A 188 15.00 11.82 -0.96
N CYS A 189 15.13 10.81 -0.09
CA CYS A 189 15.31 9.41 -0.51
C CYS A 189 14.16 8.93 -1.41
N CYS A 190 12.90 9.24 -1.08
CA CYS A 190 11.75 8.85 -1.89
C CYS A 190 11.73 9.54 -3.27
N VAL A 191 12.10 10.82 -3.33
CA VAL A 191 12.19 11.57 -4.61
C VAL A 191 13.32 11.01 -5.47
N LEU A 192 14.50 10.78 -4.88
CA LEU A 192 15.65 10.20 -5.58
C LEU A 192 15.37 8.77 -6.05
N HIS A 193 14.64 7.97 -5.26
CA HIS A 193 14.19 6.64 -5.66
C HIS A 193 13.37 6.69 -6.96
N ASN A 194 12.34 7.54 -7.02
CA ASN A 194 11.54 7.70 -8.23
C ASN A 194 12.38 8.20 -9.42
N PHE A 195 13.31 9.14 -9.18
CA PHE A 195 14.20 9.65 -10.22
C PHE A 195 15.07 8.53 -10.81
N VAL A 196 15.71 7.74 -9.95
CA VAL A 196 16.57 6.62 -10.35
C VAL A 196 15.78 5.57 -11.11
N ARG A 197 14.59 5.19 -10.63
CA ARG A 197 13.74 4.21 -11.33
C ARG A 197 13.26 4.70 -12.70
N LYS A 198 13.00 6.00 -12.85
CA LYS A 198 12.64 6.58 -14.14
C LYS A 198 13.84 6.65 -15.10
N ARG A 199 15.05 6.91 -14.59
CA ARG A 199 16.28 7.01 -15.39
C ARG A 199 16.83 5.65 -15.81
N ASP A 200 16.90 4.71 -14.87
CA ASP A 200 17.59 3.42 -15.03
C ASP A 200 16.64 2.28 -15.44
N GLY A 201 15.32 2.54 -15.42
CA GLY A 201 14.30 1.54 -15.68
C GLY A 201 13.86 0.78 -14.42
N CYS A 202 12.87 -0.09 -14.59
CA CYS A 202 12.27 -0.88 -13.51
C CYS A 202 12.33 -2.38 -13.85
N ASN A 203 13.06 -3.18 -13.08
CA ASN A 203 13.01 -4.64 -13.20
C ASN A 203 12.21 -5.23 -12.04
N TYR A 204 10.90 -5.37 -12.26
CA TYR A 204 9.96 -5.77 -11.22
C TYR A 204 10.19 -7.18 -10.68
N ASP A 205 10.51 -8.13 -11.56
CA ASP A 205 10.66 -9.52 -11.14
C ASP A 205 11.90 -9.72 -10.28
N GLU A 206 13.01 -9.04 -10.62
CA GLU A 206 14.22 -9.00 -9.78
C GLU A 206 13.96 -8.30 -8.45
N ASP A 207 13.35 -7.11 -8.46
CA ASP A 207 13.04 -6.36 -7.24
C ASP A 207 12.14 -7.17 -6.27
N VAL A 208 11.13 -7.87 -6.81
CA VAL A 208 10.22 -8.72 -6.01
C VAL A 208 10.93 -9.96 -5.49
N ALA A 209 11.82 -10.56 -6.27
CA ALA A 209 12.61 -11.70 -5.83
C ALA A 209 13.54 -11.31 -4.67
N ASP A 210 14.30 -10.22 -4.83
CA ASP A 210 15.27 -9.74 -3.84
C ASP A 210 14.61 -9.34 -2.51
N THR A 211 13.39 -8.81 -2.56
CA THR A 211 12.64 -8.40 -1.37
C THR A 211 11.88 -9.56 -0.70
N ALA A 212 11.51 -10.61 -1.44
CA ALA A 212 10.84 -11.79 -0.89
C ALA A 212 11.72 -12.57 0.12
N TYR A 213 13.05 -12.47 0.01
CA TYR A 213 13.99 -13.07 0.98
C TYR A 213 14.05 -12.33 2.32
N ILE A 214 13.55 -11.10 2.39
CA ILE A 214 13.70 -10.21 3.55
C ILE A 214 12.43 -10.19 4.42
N ASN A 215 11.25 -10.41 3.83
CA ASN A 215 9.96 -10.33 4.52
C ASN A 215 9.48 -11.71 5.02
N ASN A 216 10.20 -12.29 5.97
CA ASN A 216 9.55 -13.14 6.97
C ASN A 216 9.28 -12.28 8.20
N LEU A 217 8.11 -12.46 8.84
CA LEU A 217 7.63 -11.79 10.06
C LEU A 217 6.87 -10.46 9.76
N ASP A 218 5.65 -10.20 10.24
CA ASP A 218 4.95 -10.64 11.44
C ASP A 218 3.42 -10.46 11.30
N ASP A 219 2.67 -11.33 11.98
CA ASP A 219 1.22 -11.26 12.18
C ASP A 219 0.90 -10.12 13.18
N PHE A 220 0.11 -9.11 12.78
CA PHE A 220 -0.27 -7.99 13.68
C PHE A 220 -1.75 -7.99 14.00
N GLN A 221 -2.08 -7.69 15.26
CA GLN A 221 -3.41 -7.78 15.83
C GLN A 221 -4.33 -6.61 15.45
N ALA A 222 -5.53 -6.98 15.00
CA ALA A 222 -6.64 -6.12 14.60
C ALA A 222 -7.10 -5.08 15.64
N HIS A 223 -7.29 -3.83 15.21
CA HIS A 223 -8.13 -2.83 15.88
C HIS A 223 -8.91 -1.97 14.87
N GLY A 224 -10.20 -1.77 15.12
CA GLY A 224 -11.02 -0.70 14.52
C GLY A 224 -12.02 -1.13 13.43
N ARG A 225 -13.31 -1.17 13.78
CA ARG A 225 -14.44 -1.42 12.87
C ARG A 225 -15.10 -0.10 12.45
N LEU A 226 -14.88 0.31 11.20
CA LEU A 226 -15.81 1.15 10.46
C LEU A 226 -16.25 0.34 9.24
N LEU A 227 -17.48 -0.15 9.27
CA LEU A 227 -18.07 -0.95 8.21
C LEU A 227 -18.78 -0.01 7.24
N ASN A 228 -18.16 0.29 6.11
CA ASN A 228 -18.85 0.91 4.98
C ASN A 228 -19.53 -0.20 4.16
N ARG A 229 -20.87 -0.19 4.09
CA ARG A 229 -21.64 -1.21 3.36
C ARG A 229 -21.23 -1.31 1.89
N ASN A 230 -20.99 -0.17 1.23
CA ASN A 230 -20.58 -0.13 -0.17
C ASN A 230 -19.19 -0.75 -0.37
N GLY A 231 -18.25 -0.50 0.54
CA GLY A 231 -16.91 -1.09 0.48
C GLY A 231 -16.91 -2.62 0.64
N MET A 232 -17.86 -3.18 1.40
CA MET A 232 -18.02 -4.63 1.53
C MET A 232 -18.52 -5.24 0.22
N GLU A 233 -19.54 -4.64 -0.38
CA GLU A 233 -20.10 -5.10 -1.66
C GLU A 233 -19.05 -5.05 -2.78
N ILE A 234 -18.31 -3.96 -2.89
CA ILE A 234 -17.22 -3.83 -3.87
C ILE A 234 -16.18 -4.94 -3.64
N ARG A 235 -15.76 -5.17 -2.39
CA ARG A 235 -14.81 -6.25 -2.10
C ARG A 235 -15.35 -7.61 -2.51
N ASP A 236 -16.61 -7.89 -2.21
CA ASP A 236 -17.27 -9.16 -2.55
C ASP A 236 -17.38 -9.32 -4.09
N ASN A 237 -17.63 -8.24 -4.84
CA ASN A 237 -17.62 -8.25 -6.30
C ASN A 237 -16.24 -8.61 -6.88
N PHE A 238 -15.17 -8.01 -6.35
CA PHE A 238 -13.80 -8.38 -6.73
C PHE A 238 -13.46 -9.82 -6.34
N ALA A 239 -13.91 -10.28 -5.17
CA ALA A 239 -13.70 -11.65 -4.72
C ALA A 239 -14.40 -12.67 -5.63
N ASN A 240 -15.64 -12.38 -6.05
CA ASN A 240 -16.38 -13.18 -7.02
C ASN A 240 -15.75 -13.14 -8.41
N TYR A 241 -15.22 -11.99 -8.84
CA TYR A 241 -14.49 -11.88 -10.10
C TYR A 241 -13.27 -12.82 -10.15
N PHE A 242 -12.47 -12.86 -9.07
CA PHE A 242 -11.25 -13.68 -9.04
C PHE A 242 -11.49 -15.19 -9.06
N ILE A 243 -12.68 -15.68 -8.71
CA ILE A 243 -13.03 -17.10 -8.84
C ILE A 243 -13.68 -17.46 -10.18
N ASN A 244 -14.02 -16.46 -10.99
CA ASN A 244 -14.72 -16.62 -12.27
C ASN A 244 -13.87 -16.06 -13.42
N GLN A 245 -14.27 -14.95 -14.04
CA GLN A 245 -13.63 -14.36 -15.21
C GLN A 245 -12.17 -13.94 -14.97
N GLY A 246 -11.86 -13.53 -13.74
CA GLY A 246 -10.52 -13.13 -13.31
C GLY A 246 -9.65 -14.27 -12.79
N ALA A 247 -10.11 -15.53 -12.89
CA ALA A 247 -9.39 -16.67 -12.35
C ALA A 247 -8.08 -16.92 -13.08
N VAL A 248 -7.02 -17.21 -12.31
CA VAL A 248 -5.71 -17.57 -12.85
C VAL A 248 -5.19 -18.88 -12.25
N PRO A 249 -4.40 -19.69 -12.97
CA PRO A 249 -4.00 -21.01 -12.50
C PRO A 249 -3.20 -21.01 -11.19
N PHE A 250 -2.39 -19.98 -10.93
CA PHE A 250 -1.51 -19.95 -9.76
C PHE A 250 -2.23 -19.62 -8.45
N GLN A 251 -3.47 -19.10 -8.49
CA GLN A 251 -4.18 -18.65 -7.28
C GLN A 251 -4.66 -19.80 -6.38
N TYR A 252 -4.64 -21.03 -6.90
CA TYR A 252 -5.00 -22.25 -6.17
C TYR A 252 -3.79 -22.98 -5.59
N ARG A 253 -2.56 -22.53 -5.89
CA ARG A 253 -1.32 -23.22 -5.51
C ARG A 253 -0.86 -22.93 -4.08
N THR A 254 -1.55 -22.05 -3.35
CA THR A 254 -1.14 -21.60 -2.02
C THR A 254 -2.15 -22.05 -0.97
N THR A 255 -1.82 -23.10 -0.22
CA THR A 255 -2.23 -23.20 1.19
C THR A 255 -1.43 -22.13 1.93
N LEU A 256 -2.14 -21.14 2.49
CA LEU A 256 -1.57 -20.17 3.45
C LEU A 256 -0.88 -20.92 4.60
#